data_AF-A0A484ZYC9-F1
#
_entry.id   AF-A0A484ZYC9-F1
#
_cell.length_a   1.000
_cell.length_b   1.000
_cell.length_c   1.000
_cell.angle_alpha   90.00
_cell.angle_beta   90.00
_cell.angle_gamma   90.00
#
_symmetry.space_group_name_H-M   'P 1'
#
loop_
_entity.id
_entity.type
_entity.pdbx_description
1 polymer ?
#
loop_
_entity_poly.entity_id
_entity_poly.type
_entity_poly.pdbx_seq_one_letter_code
_entity_poly.pdbx_strand_id
1 'polypeptide(L)'
;MLLWDDVHWITVKQLAYLEPTLVETVTCMVGTLMKEALDETVKSCGVPEAAAKAIMYGHIQIALAVAFRSTNPFSDACMIAIEYGKEKIIKPDWKTIFDEKELDLVLARMLKINAVRR
;
A
#
# COMPACT_ATOMS: atom_id res chain seq x y z
N MET A 1 10.44 -1.62 12.26
CA MET A 1 11.06 -2.90 12.66
C MET A 1 11.35 -3.65 11.38
N LEU A 2 12.60 -3.67 10.93
CA LEU A 2 13.02 -4.36 9.71
C LEU A 2 13.21 -5.83 10.06
N LEU A 3 12.29 -6.69 9.60
CA LEU A 3 12.30 -8.13 9.82
C LEU A 3 13.05 -8.79 8.67
N TRP A 4 14.38 -8.85 8.77
CA TRP A 4 15.21 -9.62 7.84
C TRP A 4 16.08 -10.56 8.66
N ASP A 5 16.04 -11.85 8.33
CA ASP A 5 16.98 -12.85 8.88
C ASP A 5 18.32 -12.83 8.10
N ASP A 6 18.35 -12.15 6.95
CA ASP A 6 19.51 -11.95 6.06
C ASP A 6 19.93 -10.47 5.99
N VAL A 7 21.23 -10.22 5.77
CA VAL A 7 21.78 -8.87 5.60
C VAL A 7 21.89 -8.52 4.11
N HIS A 8 21.23 -7.43 3.71
CA HIS A 8 21.26 -6.92 2.34
C HIS A 8 22.00 -5.59 2.26
N TRP A 9 23.04 -5.52 1.41
CA TRP A 9 23.81 -4.30 1.16
C TRP A 9 23.18 -3.47 0.05
N ILE A 10 22.83 -2.24 0.38
CA ILE A 10 22.22 -1.27 -0.54
C ILE A 10 22.80 0.12 -0.29
N THR A 11 22.69 0.99 -1.28
CA THR A 11 23.04 2.41 -1.16
C THR A 11 22.03 3.16 -0.29
N VAL A 12 22.42 4.32 0.26
CA VAL A 12 21.51 5.21 0.99
C VAL A 12 20.32 5.64 0.13
N LYS A 13 20.54 5.90 -1.18
CA LYS A 13 19.47 6.25 -2.11
C LYS A 13 18.49 5.09 -2.31
N GLN A 14 18.97 3.85 -2.41
CA GLN A 14 18.08 2.68 -2.49
C GLN A 14 17.29 2.48 -1.19
N LEU A 15 17.93 2.67 -0.03
CA LEU A 15 17.23 2.62 1.26
C LEU A 15 16.11 3.67 1.33
N ALA A 16 16.34 4.88 0.82
CA ALA A 16 15.32 5.93 0.77
C ALA A 16 14.11 5.56 -0.11
N TYR A 17 14.30 4.75 -1.16
CA TYR A 17 13.20 4.20 -1.95
C TYR A 17 12.49 3.02 -1.25
N LEU A 18 13.17 2.28 -0.38
CA LEU A 18 12.51 1.29 0.46
C LEU A 18 11.66 1.98 1.53
N GLU A 19 12.21 3.01 2.17
CA GLU A 19 11.53 3.80 3.19
C GLU A 19 11.97 5.27 3.05
N PRO A 20 11.03 6.21 2.78
CA PRO A 20 9.59 6.07 2.96
C PRO A 20 8.79 5.57 1.74
N THR A 21 9.38 5.52 0.53
CA THR A 21 8.56 5.34 -0.71
C THR A 21 7.82 4.01 -0.75
N LEU A 22 8.48 2.87 -0.62
CA LEU A 22 7.79 1.58 -0.74
C LEU A 22 6.99 1.22 0.52
N VAL A 23 7.60 1.33 1.70
CA VAL A 23 6.99 0.87 2.95
C VAL A 23 5.91 1.84 3.42
N GLU A 24 6.22 3.11 3.60
CA GLU A 24 5.27 4.05 4.21
C GLU A 24 4.24 4.56 3.20
N THR A 25 4.70 5.02 2.04
CA THR A 25 3.82 5.64 1.03
C THR A 25 2.91 4.63 0.34
N VAL A 26 3.34 3.36 0.21
CA VAL A 26 2.49 2.31 -0.39
C VAL A 26 1.95 1.38 0.68
N THR A 27 2.79 0.67 1.42
CA THR A 27 2.33 -0.44 2.28
C THR A 27 1.52 0.06 3.47
N CYS A 28 2.03 1.05 4.23
CA CYS A 28 1.29 1.61 5.36
C CYS A 28 0.03 2.34 4.90
N MET A 29 0.12 3.16 3.84
CA MET A 29 -1.04 3.87 3.28
C MET A 29 -2.16 2.92 2.82
N VAL A 30 -1.83 1.86 2.06
CA VAL A 30 -2.84 0.88 1.63
C VAL A 30 -3.41 0.14 2.85
N GLY A 31 -2.59 -0.16 3.86
CA GLY A 31 -3.04 -0.74 5.13
C GLY A 31 -4.04 0.15 5.87
N THR A 32 -3.81 1.46 5.94
CA THR A 32 -4.75 2.40 6.56
C THR A 32 -6.02 2.55 5.73
N LEU A 33 -5.90 2.60 4.39
CA LEU A 33 -7.05 2.61 3.48
C LEU A 33 -7.94 1.37 3.64
N MET A 34 -7.36 0.18 3.82
CA MET A 34 -8.12 -1.04 4.11
C MET A 34 -8.92 -0.91 5.42
N LYS A 35 -8.33 -0.27 6.45
CA LYS A 35 -9.01 -0.03 7.72
C LYS A 35 -10.16 0.98 7.56
N GLU A 36 -9.94 2.06 6.81
CA GLU A 36 -10.98 3.04 6.49
C GLU A 36 -12.15 2.39 5.73
N ALA A 37 -11.85 1.55 4.72
CA ALA A 37 -12.87 0.83 3.96
C ALA A 37 -13.70 -0.13 4.82
N LEU A 38 -13.05 -0.81 5.78
CA LEU A 38 -13.75 -1.63 6.78
C LEU A 38 -14.69 -0.78 7.64
N ASP A 39 -14.23 0.36 8.13
CA ASP A 39 -15.03 1.26 8.97
C ASP A 39 -16.21 1.84 8.20
N GLU A 40 -16.01 2.20 6.93
CA GLU A 40 -17.06 2.71 6.05
C GLU A 40 -18.12 1.64 5.74
N THR A 41 -17.70 0.38 5.59
CA THR A 41 -18.61 -0.77 5.42
C THR A 41 -19.54 -0.93 6.63
N VAL A 42 -19.04 -0.68 7.83
CA VAL A 42 -19.87 -0.71 9.05
C VAL A 42 -20.77 0.51 9.15
N LYS A 43 -20.20 1.71 8.97
CA LYS A 43 -20.90 2.99 9.20
C LYS A 43 -21.97 3.27 8.14
N SER A 44 -21.64 3.09 6.87
CA SER A 44 -22.48 3.55 5.75
C SER A 44 -23.31 2.43 5.14
N CYS A 45 -22.79 1.19 5.11
CA CYS A 45 -23.55 0.04 4.60
C CYS A 45 -24.32 -0.70 5.70
N GLY A 46 -24.07 -0.40 6.98
CA GLY A 46 -24.77 -1.02 8.12
C GLY A 46 -24.40 -2.48 8.38
N VAL A 47 -23.28 -2.95 7.82
CA VAL A 47 -22.82 -4.33 8.04
C VAL A 47 -22.33 -4.49 9.48
N PRO A 48 -22.74 -5.53 10.23
CA PRO A 48 -22.22 -5.78 11.56
C PRO A 48 -20.69 -5.90 11.55
N GLU A 49 -20.02 -5.18 12.45
CA GLU A 49 -18.56 -5.09 12.47
C GLU A 49 -17.87 -6.47 12.53
N ALA A 50 -18.42 -7.40 13.33
CA ALA A 50 -17.90 -8.76 13.43
C ALA A 50 -17.92 -9.49 12.07
N ALA A 51 -18.99 -9.31 11.27
CA ALA A 51 -19.09 -9.91 9.95
C ALA A 51 -18.13 -9.25 8.95
N ALA A 52 -18.04 -7.92 8.96
CA ALA A 52 -17.14 -7.17 8.09
C ALA A 52 -15.67 -7.54 8.36
N LYS A 53 -15.27 -7.62 9.64
CA LYS A 53 -13.93 -8.06 10.06
C LYS A 53 -13.63 -9.49 9.63
N ALA A 54 -14.57 -10.42 9.86
CA ALA A 54 -14.39 -11.82 9.50
C ALA A 54 -14.12 -12.00 8.00
N ILE A 55 -14.88 -11.31 7.14
CA ILE A 55 -14.68 -11.35 5.70
C ILE A 55 -13.38 -10.65 5.30
N MET A 56 -13.15 -9.41 5.75
CA MET A 56 -11.98 -8.63 5.34
C MET A 56 -10.67 -9.32 5.72
N TYR A 57 -10.53 -9.79 6.96
CA TYR A 57 -9.28 -10.37 7.44
C TYR A 57 -8.93 -11.68 6.75
N GLY A 58 -9.93 -12.53 6.47
CA GLY A 58 -9.71 -13.72 5.66
C GLY A 58 -9.28 -13.39 4.22
N HIS A 59 -9.91 -12.36 3.62
CA HIS A 59 -9.62 -11.97 2.24
C HIS A 59 -8.27 -11.27 2.07
N ILE A 60 -7.81 -10.50 3.05
CA ILE A 60 -6.46 -9.89 3.02
C ILE A 60 -5.39 -10.98 2.89
N GLN A 61 -5.49 -12.05 3.68
CA GLN A 61 -4.50 -13.12 3.67
C GLN A 61 -4.39 -13.79 2.30
N ILE A 62 -5.53 -14.19 1.70
CA ILE A 62 -5.54 -14.84 0.39
C ILE A 62 -5.18 -13.87 -0.73
N ALA A 63 -5.64 -12.61 -0.69
CA ALA A 63 -5.32 -11.62 -1.70
C ALA A 63 -3.81 -11.33 -1.75
N LEU A 64 -3.15 -11.20 -0.59
CA LEU A 64 -1.70 -11.03 -0.52
C LEU A 64 -0.97 -12.31 -0.98
N ALA A 65 -1.46 -13.50 -0.62
CA ALA A 65 -0.86 -14.75 -1.09
C ALA A 65 -0.90 -14.89 -2.62
N VAL A 66 -2.06 -14.61 -3.23
CA VAL A 66 -2.22 -14.64 -4.69
C VAL A 66 -1.34 -13.58 -5.37
N ALA A 67 -1.35 -12.35 -4.86
CA ALA A 67 -0.61 -11.24 -5.47
C ALA A 67 0.92 -11.40 -5.39
N PHE A 68 1.47 -11.91 -4.28
CA PHE A 68 2.92 -11.96 -4.04
C PHE A 68 3.57 -13.33 -4.25
N ARG A 69 2.82 -14.42 -4.14
CA ARG A 69 3.37 -15.78 -4.27
C ARG A 69 2.93 -16.49 -5.55
N SER A 70 2.26 -15.78 -6.46
CA SER A 70 1.80 -16.30 -7.75
C SER A 70 1.08 -17.65 -7.64
N THR A 71 0.26 -17.81 -6.60
CA THR A 71 -0.65 -18.97 -6.50
C THR A 71 -1.79 -18.82 -7.52
N ASN A 72 -2.80 -19.71 -7.49
CA ASN A 72 -3.98 -19.66 -8.36
C ASN A 72 -4.45 -18.21 -8.63
N PRO A 73 -4.66 -17.83 -9.91
CA PRO A 73 -5.00 -16.46 -10.26
C PRO A 73 -6.36 -16.06 -9.67
N PHE A 74 -6.57 -14.75 -9.52
CA PHE A 74 -7.91 -14.22 -9.25
C PHE A 74 -8.88 -14.63 -10.36
N SER A 75 -10.15 -14.86 -10.00
CA SER A 75 -11.19 -15.12 -10.99
C SER A 75 -11.41 -13.90 -11.89
N ASP A 76 -11.96 -14.12 -13.09
CA ASP A 76 -12.26 -13.03 -14.04
C ASP A 76 -13.15 -11.95 -13.40
N ALA A 77 -14.16 -12.36 -12.62
CA ALA A 77 -15.03 -11.45 -11.89
C ALA A 77 -14.26 -10.62 -10.83
N CYS A 78 -13.31 -11.24 -10.13
CA CYS A 78 -12.46 -10.54 -9.17
C CYS A 78 -11.53 -9.55 -9.88
N MET A 79 -10.99 -9.90 -11.05
CA MET A 79 -10.16 -8.99 -11.86
C MET A 79 -10.93 -7.75 -12.31
N ILE A 80 -12.20 -7.89 -12.73
CA ILE A 80 -13.05 -6.74 -13.08
C ILE A 80 -13.21 -5.78 -11.87
N ALA A 81 -13.44 -6.33 -10.67
CA ALA A 81 -13.56 -5.53 -9.45
C ALA A 81 -12.24 -4.82 -9.07
N ILE A 82 -11.10 -5.49 -9.27
CA ILE A 82 -9.77 -4.90 -9.05
C ILE A 82 -9.53 -3.71 -9.98
N GLU A 83 -9.83 -3.86 -11.27
CA GLU A 83 -9.64 -2.76 -12.23
C GLU A 83 -10.58 -1.58 -11.94
N TYR A 84 -11.85 -1.83 -11.62
CA TYR A 84 -12.76 -0.78 -11.14
C TYR A 84 -12.19 -0.06 -9.90
N GLY A 85 -11.67 -0.81 -8.93
CA GLY A 85 -11.05 -0.24 -7.72
C GLY A 85 -9.85 0.64 -8.05
N LYS A 86 -8.96 0.20 -8.95
CA LYS A 86 -7.83 0.99 -9.43
C LYS A 86 -8.29 2.28 -10.10
N GLU A 87 -9.26 2.21 -11.01
CA GLU A 87 -9.79 3.38 -11.72
C GLU A 87 -10.42 4.42 -10.77
N LYS A 88 -11.07 3.99 -9.70
CA LYS A 88 -11.77 4.89 -8.76
C LYS A 88 -10.89 5.44 -7.65
N ILE A 89 -9.90 4.68 -7.21
CA ILE A 89 -9.18 4.98 -5.96
C ILE A 89 -7.72 5.35 -6.25
N ILE A 90 -7.10 4.77 -7.27
CA ILE A 90 -5.68 4.95 -7.56
C ILE A 90 -5.49 6.01 -8.65
N LYS A 91 -4.59 6.96 -8.42
CA LYS A 91 -4.24 7.96 -9.44
C LYS A 91 -3.59 7.27 -10.66
N PRO A 92 -3.93 7.65 -11.91
CA PRO A 92 -3.34 7.04 -13.10
C PRO A 92 -1.81 7.12 -13.16
N ASP A 93 -1.24 8.18 -12.60
CA ASP A 93 0.19 8.49 -12.56
C ASP A 93 0.86 8.12 -11.23
N TRP A 94 0.26 7.24 -10.41
CA TRP A 94 0.75 6.91 -9.06
C TRP A 94 2.22 6.46 -9.02
N LYS A 95 2.77 5.92 -10.11
CA LYS A 95 4.16 5.47 -10.20
C LYS A 95 5.20 6.60 -10.09
N THR A 96 4.77 7.85 -10.27
CA THR A 96 5.63 9.04 -10.10
C THR A 96 6.24 9.13 -8.70
N ILE A 97 5.70 8.44 -7.69
CA ILE A 97 6.31 8.36 -6.35
C ILE A 97 7.74 7.80 -6.34
N PHE A 98 8.16 7.10 -7.40
CA PHE A 98 9.52 6.59 -7.56
C PHE A 98 10.46 7.58 -8.27
N ASP A 99 9.94 8.72 -8.72
CA ASP A 99 10.76 9.79 -9.27
C ASP A 99 11.59 10.44 -8.17
N GLU A 100 12.84 10.78 -8.49
CA GLU A 100 13.78 11.36 -7.53
C GLU A 100 13.27 12.68 -6.91
N LYS A 101 12.51 13.47 -7.66
CA LYS A 101 11.93 14.72 -7.20
C LYS A 101 10.84 14.50 -6.15
N GLU A 102 10.01 13.46 -6.32
CA GLU A 102 8.97 13.10 -5.35
C GLU A 102 9.59 12.54 -4.07
N LEU A 103 10.66 11.75 -4.20
CA LEU A 103 11.43 11.29 -3.05
C LEU A 103 11.99 12.48 -2.24
N ASP A 104 12.63 13.45 -2.89
CA ASP A 104 13.16 14.64 -2.21
C ASP A 104 12.05 15.47 -1.56
N LEU A 105 10.89 15.58 -2.21
CA LEU A 105 9.72 16.27 -1.67
C LEU A 105 9.20 15.61 -0.39
N VAL A 106 9.04 14.29 -0.40
CA VAL A 106 8.56 13.53 0.77
C VAL A 106 9.57 13.62 1.91
N LEU A 107 10.87 13.44 1.63
CA LEU A 107 11.92 13.56 2.64
C LEU A 107 11.96 14.96 3.26
N ALA A 108 11.86 16.01 2.45
CA ALA A 108 11.81 17.39 2.95
C ALA A 108 10.62 17.62 3.89
N ARG A 109 9.43 17.08 3.55
CA ARG A 109 8.22 17.15 4.39
C ARG A 109 8.40 16.41 5.72
N MET A 110 8.92 15.18 5.69
CA MET A 110 9.15 14.38 6.89
C MET A 110 10.15 15.07 7.84
N LEU A 111 11.24 15.60 7.29
CA LEU A 111 12.29 16.28 8.04
C LEU A 111 11.94 17.74 8.41
N LYS A 112 10.81 18.25 7.92
CA LYS A 112 10.35 19.63 8.11
C LYS A 112 11.40 20.67 7.64
N ILE A 113 12.01 20.41 6.50
CA ILE A 113 12.99 21.30 5.84
C ILE A 113 12.43 21.80 4.50
N ASN A 114 13.01 22.87 3.96
CA ASN A 114 12.55 23.47 2.70
C ASN A 114 12.89 22.61 1.47
N ALA A 115 14.08 22.00 1.44
CA ALA A 115 14.54 21.16 0.35
C ALA A 115 15.70 20.27 0.80
N VAL A 116 15.81 19.08 0.21
CA VAL A 116 17.00 18.23 0.30
C VAL A 116 18.13 18.92 -0.49
N ARG A 117 19.31 19.06 0.12
CA ARG A 117 20.53 19.55 -0.54
C ARG A 117 21.50 18.39 -0.66
N ARG A 118 22.11 18.23 -1.84
CA ARG A 118 23.05 17.15 -2.16
C ARG A 118 24.34 17.72 -2.69
#